data_AF-A0A258C893-F1
#
_entry.id   AF-A0A258C893-F1
#
_cell.length_a   1.000
_cell.length_b   1.000
_cell.length_c   1.000
_cell.angle_alpha   90.00
_cell.angle_beta   90.00
_cell.angle_gamma   90.00
#
_symmetry.space_group_name_H-M   'P 1'
#
loop_
_entity.id
_entity.type
_entity.pdbx_description
1 polymer ?
#
loop_
_entity_poly.entity_id
_entity_poly.type
_entity_poly.pdbx_seq_one_letter_code
_entity_poly.pdbx_strand_id
1 'polypeptide(L)'
;MLNVLEIALRNGIHARLSKLYGRADWWEAWVGDPAFSWQNKEVASAKAKLIRRHEPQTPDKVLAELTFGFWSSLFNTQFQTVLWKDLRLVFARCPKPQRQRHNISAALNQIRDLRNRVFHHEPLLWLTPTLLDQHTVGVTVINWVDPQLGQWLGNHDRLPATWAGWAAT
;
A
#
# COMPACT_ATOMS: atom_id res chain seq x y z
N MET A 1 -4.93 -11.84 0.12
CA MET A 1 -4.64 -10.65 0.95
C MET A 1 -3.74 -9.59 0.28
N LEU A 2 -2.47 -9.88 -0.07
CA LEU A 2 -1.50 -8.86 -0.53
C LEU A 2 -1.97 -7.96 -1.69
N ASN A 3 -2.42 -8.55 -2.81
CA ASN A 3 -2.91 -7.79 -3.97
C ASN A 3 -4.12 -6.90 -3.64
N VAL A 4 -5.02 -7.42 -2.79
CA VAL A 4 -6.23 -6.69 -2.36
C VAL A 4 -5.84 -5.45 -1.57
N LEU A 5 -4.87 -5.59 -0.67
CA LEU A 5 -4.35 -4.45 0.10
C LEU A 5 -3.69 -3.42 -0.80
N GLU A 6 -2.83 -3.84 -1.73
CA GLU A 6 -2.15 -2.92 -2.65
C GLU A 6 -3.14 -2.09 -3.47
N ILE A 7 -4.17 -2.73 -4.04
CA ILE A 7 -5.21 -2.05 -4.81
C ILE A 7 -6.02 -1.09 -3.92
N ALA A 8 -6.47 -1.55 -2.75
CA ALA A 8 -7.25 -0.74 -1.82
C ALA A 8 -6.47 0.49 -1.35
N LEU A 9 -5.20 0.30 -1.00
CA LEU A 9 -4.30 1.37 -0.56
C LEU A 9 -4.07 2.39 -1.67
N ARG A 10 -3.68 1.93 -2.87
CA ARG A 10 -3.50 2.81 -4.04
C ARG A 10 -4.75 3.63 -4.32
N ASN A 11 -5.92 2.98 -4.37
CA ASN A 11 -7.17 3.65 -4.71
C ASN A 11 -7.56 4.67 -3.64
N GLY A 12 -7.42 4.32 -2.37
CA GLY A 12 -7.67 5.24 -1.25
C GLY A 12 -6.73 6.45 -1.27
N ILE A 13 -5.43 6.23 -1.47
CA ILE A 13 -4.43 7.30 -1.60
C ILE A 13 -4.76 8.18 -2.80
N HIS A 14 -5.01 7.59 -3.97
CA HIS A 14 -5.30 8.35 -5.18
C HIS A 14 -6.55 9.22 -5.02
N ALA A 15 -7.62 8.69 -4.43
CA ALA A 15 -8.82 9.48 -4.15
C ALA A 15 -8.53 10.65 -3.20
N ARG A 16 -7.69 10.44 -2.16
CA ARG A 16 -7.31 11.48 -1.21
C ARG A 16 -6.42 12.55 -1.82
N LEU A 17 -5.36 12.17 -2.51
CA LEU A 17 -4.42 13.10 -3.10
C LEU A 17 -5.03 13.87 -4.27
N SER A 18 -5.89 13.23 -5.08
CA SER A 18 -6.60 13.95 -6.15
C SER A 18 -7.48 15.06 -5.59
N LYS A 19 -8.15 14.82 -4.45
CA LYS A 19 -8.94 15.85 -3.77
C LYS A 19 -8.06 16.93 -3.14
N LEU A 20 -6.94 16.56 -2.53
CA LEU A 20 -6.01 17.50 -1.89
C LEU A 20 -5.40 18.48 -2.91
N TYR A 21 -4.96 17.97 -4.07
CA TYR A 21 -4.27 18.75 -5.10
C TYR A 21 -5.20 19.28 -6.20
N GLY A 22 -6.47 18.88 -6.23
CA GLY A 22 -7.44 19.30 -7.24
C GLY A 22 -7.18 18.77 -8.65
N ARG A 23 -6.41 17.68 -8.79
CA ARG A 23 -6.00 17.10 -10.08
C ARG A 23 -5.75 15.59 -9.98
N ALA A 24 -6.01 14.85 -11.05
CA ALA A 24 -5.84 13.39 -11.06
C ALA A 24 -4.36 12.96 -11.09
N ASP A 25 -3.52 13.77 -11.72
CA ASP A 25 -2.07 13.63 -11.83
C ASP A 25 -1.36 14.41 -10.71
N TRP A 26 -1.81 14.23 -9.46
CA TRP A 26 -1.39 14.99 -8.29
C TRP A 26 0.13 15.01 -8.04
N TRP A 27 0.88 14.02 -8.54
CA TRP A 27 2.34 13.98 -8.43
C TRP A 27 3.03 15.09 -9.24
N GLU A 28 2.37 15.64 -10.26
CA GLU A 28 2.93 16.78 -11.02
C GLU A 28 3.07 18.03 -10.14
N ALA A 29 2.27 18.14 -9.07
CA ALA A 29 2.41 19.22 -8.09
C ALA A 29 3.68 19.09 -7.22
N TRP A 30 4.37 17.95 -7.27
CA TRP A 30 5.60 17.68 -6.53
C TRP A 30 6.87 17.94 -7.34
N VAL A 31 6.73 18.20 -8.64
CA VAL A 31 7.87 18.43 -9.53
C VAL A 31 8.65 19.65 -9.05
N GLY A 32 9.95 19.47 -8.86
CA GLY A 32 10.85 20.52 -8.37
C GLY A 32 10.94 20.63 -6.84
N ASP A 33 10.09 19.93 -6.09
CA ASP A 33 10.20 19.86 -4.62
C ASP A 33 11.23 18.78 -4.21
N PRO A 34 12.34 19.14 -3.55
CA PRO A 34 13.35 18.18 -3.09
C PRO A 34 12.81 17.12 -2.12
N ALA A 35 11.76 17.44 -1.35
CA ALA A 35 11.13 16.53 -0.41
C ALA A 35 10.49 15.31 -1.10
N PHE A 36 10.16 15.43 -2.39
CA PHE A 36 9.55 14.39 -3.21
C PHE A 36 10.49 13.85 -4.29
N SER A 37 11.80 14.12 -4.20
CA SER A 37 12.80 13.70 -5.21
C SER A 37 12.74 12.21 -5.55
N TRP A 38 12.63 11.33 -4.54
CA TRP A 38 12.49 9.89 -4.76
C TRP A 38 11.15 9.53 -5.41
N GLN A 39 10.03 10.11 -4.96
CA GLN A 39 8.71 9.88 -5.53
C GLN A 39 8.64 10.31 -6.99
N ASN A 40 9.20 11.47 -7.32
CA ASN A 40 9.30 11.99 -8.68
C ASN A 40 10.13 11.06 -9.57
N LYS A 41 11.22 10.49 -9.06
CA LYS A 41 12.03 9.50 -9.78
C LYS A 41 11.24 8.22 -10.07
N GLU A 42 10.47 7.71 -9.11
CA GLU A 42 9.64 6.52 -9.31
C GLU A 42 8.53 6.76 -10.35
N VAL A 43 7.88 7.93 -10.33
CA VAL A 43 6.89 8.32 -11.35
C VAL A 43 7.54 8.46 -12.73
N ALA A 44 8.72 9.07 -12.82
CA ALA A 44 9.46 9.16 -14.08
C ALA A 44 9.82 7.78 -14.64
N SER A 45 10.24 6.85 -13.78
CA SER A 45 10.50 5.45 -14.16
C SER A 45 9.23 4.75 -14.68
N ALA A 46 8.09 4.94 -14.00
CA ALA A 46 6.80 4.43 -14.43
C ALA A 46 6.40 4.95 -15.83
N LYS A 47 6.52 6.27 -16.05
CA LYS A 47 6.28 6.90 -17.36
C LYS A 47 7.20 6.34 -18.45
N ALA A 48 8.48 6.17 -18.16
CA ALA A 48 9.45 5.60 -19.12
C ALA A 48 9.10 4.16 -19.52
N LYS A 49 8.61 3.34 -18.58
CA LYS A 49 8.13 1.98 -18.87
C LYS A 49 6.91 1.97 -19.80
N LEU A 50 5.98 2.91 -19.60
CA LEU A 50 4.81 3.06 -20.47
C LEU A 50 5.23 3.49 -21.88
N ILE A 51 6.14 4.46 -22.00
CA ILE A 51 6.70 4.88 -23.29
C ILE A 51 7.32 3.68 -24.03
N ARG A 52 8.15 2.89 -23.33
CA ARG A 52 8.79 1.70 -23.93
C ARG A 52 7.78 0.67 -24.43
N ARG A 53 6.63 0.56 -23.78
CA ARG A 53 5.52 -0.33 -24.19
C ARG A 53 4.54 0.31 -25.16
N HIS A 54 4.80 1.54 -25.63
CA HIS A 54 3.89 2.30 -26.49
C HIS A 54 2.49 2.49 -25.88
N GLU A 55 2.42 2.58 -24.55
CA GLU A 55 1.19 2.81 -23.81
C GLU A 55 1.00 4.29 -23.46
N PRO A 56 -0.26 4.79 -23.42
CA PRO A 56 -0.52 6.16 -23.02
C PRO A 56 -0.18 6.37 -21.53
N GLN A 57 0.34 7.55 -21.21
CA GLN A 57 0.70 7.95 -19.85
C GLN A 57 -0.49 8.57 -19.11
N THR A 58 -1.66 7.92 -19.16
CA THR A 58 -2.82 8.37 -18.40
C THR A 58 -2.56 8.21 -16.89
N PRO A 59 -3.27 8.96 -16.03
CA PRO A 59 -3.09 8.82 -14.60
C PRO A 59 -3.25 7.38 -14.10
N ASP A 60 -4.31 6.69 -14.53
CA ASP A 60 -4.56 5.29 -14.13
C ASP A 60 -3.43 4.33 -14.54
N LYS A 61 -2.82 4.57 -15.71
CA LYS A 61 -1.69 3.79 -16.20
C LYS A 61 -0.44 4.06 -15.39
N VAL A 62 -0.11 5.33 -15.11
CA VAL A 62 1.03 5.68 -14.26
C VAL A 62 0.87 5.07 -12.87
N LEU A 63 -0.31 5.18 -12.26
CA LEU A 63 -0.58 4.63 -10.94
C LEU A 63 -0.51 3.09 -10.92
N ALA A 64 -0.85 2.42 -12.02
CA ALA A 64 -0.73 0.97 -12.15
C ALA A 64 0.72 0.47 -12.27
N GLU A 65 1.63 1.33 -12.70
CA GLU A 65 3.05 1.01 -12.81
C GLU A 65 3.85 1.25 -11.53
N LEU A 66 3.27 1.98 -10.58
CA LEU A 66 3.87 2.24 -9.29
C LEU A 66 3.72 1.03 -8.37
N THR A 67 4.82 0.67 -7.70
CA THR A 67 4.87 -0.49 -6.81
C THR A 67 4.34 -0.15 -5.41
N PHE A 68 4.04 -1.17 -4.61
CA PHE A 68 3.75 -1.02 -3.18
C PHE A 68 4.77 -0.16 -2.41
N GLY A 69 6.05 -0.18 -2.81
CA GLY A 69 7.09 0.64 -2.21
C GLY A 69 6.81 2.14 -2.33
N PHE A 70 6.30 2.58 -3.49
CA PHE A 70 5.91 3.96 -3.70
C PHE A 70 4.80 4.38 -2.72
N TRP A 71 3.73 3.59 -2.63
CA TRP A 71 2.56 3.86 -1.80
C TRP A 71 2.89 3.88 -0.30
N SER A 72 3.68 2.92 0.17
CA SER A 72 4.14 2.87 1.56
C SER A 72 5.09 4.03 1.92
N SER A 73 5.91 4.50 0.97
CA SER A 73 6.82 5.64 1.20
C SER A 73 6.12 6.94 1.59
N LEU A 74 4.86 7.14 1.16
CA LEU A 74 4.10 8.37 1.43
C LEU A 74 3.76 8.54 2.92
N PHE A 75 3.93 7.48 3.71
CA PHE A 75 3.74 7.49 5.15
C PHE A 75 5.05 7.67 5.94
N ASN A 76 6.19 7.90 5.28
CA ASN A 76 7.46 8.16 5.94
C ASN A 76 7.41 9.45 6.78
N THR A 77 8.29 9.53 7.79
CA THR A 77 8.32 10.66 8.75
C THR A 77 8.46 12.02 8.06
N GLN A 78 9.20 12.09 6.94
CA GLN A 78 9.36 13.33 6.17
C GLN A 78 8.04 13.93 5.65
N PHE A 79 7.01 13.10 5.45
CA PHE A 79 5.70 13.53 4.95
C PHE A 79 4.66 13.74 6.07
N GLN A 80 5.07 13.70 7.33
CA GLN A 80 4.16 13.86 8.46
C GLN A 80 3.46 15.23 8.45
N THR A 81 4.16 16.30 8.09
CA THR A 81 3.60 17.66 8.06
C THR A 81 2.80 17.95 6.79
N VAL A 82 3.14 17.28 5.68
CA VAL A 82 2.60 17.61 4.35
C VAL A 82 1.45 16.69 3.93
N LEU A 83 1.57 15.36 4.11
CA LEU A 83 0.60 14.39 3.58
C LEU A 83 -0.27 13.74 4.65
N TRP A 84 0.24 13.55 5.87
CA TRP A 84 -0.41 12.70 6.88
C TRP A 84 -1.83 13.15 7.24
N LYS A 85 -2.10 14.47 7.29
CA LYS A 85 -3.41 15.03 7.62
C LYS A 85 -4.52 14.46 6.73
N ASP A 86 -4.23 14.28 5.44
CA ASP A 86 -5.13 13.76 4.43
C ASP A 86 -5.03 12.24 4.30
N LEU A 87 -3.81 11.69 4.29
CA LEU A 87 -3.59 10.25 4.12
C LEU A 87 -4.13 9.41 5.27
N ARG A 88 -4.14 9.91 6.51
CA ARG A 88 -4.76 9.20 7.65
C ARG A 88 -6.24 8.90 7.41
N LEU A 89 -6.89 9.68 6.55
CA LEU A 89 -8.31 9.53 6.27
C LEU A 89 -8.61 8.42 5.24
N VAL A 90 -7.58 7.82 4.62
CA VAL A 90 -7.69 6.54 3.91
C VAL A 90 -8.08 5.43 4.89
N PHE A 91 -7.57 5.49 6.12
CA PHE A 91 -7.84 4.54 7.20
C PHE A 91 -9.01 4.99 8.07
N ALA A 92 -10.12 5.38 7.44
CA ALA A 92 -11.27 5.98 8.11
C ALA A 92 -11.88 5.09 9.21
N ARG A 93 -11.67 3.76 9.13
CA ARG A 93 -12.17 2.77 10.10
C ARG A 93 -11.13 2.31 11.13
N CYS A 94 -9.89 2.78 11.04
CA CYS A 94 -8.87 2.53 12.07
C CYS A 94 -9.23 3.26 13.38
N PRO A 95 -9.25 2.59 14.56
CA PRO A 95 -9.51 3.26 15.83
C PRO A 95 -8.62 4.49 16.04
N LYS A 96 -9.17 5.59 16.58
CA LYS A 96 -8.42 6.86 16.72
C LYS A 96 -7.06 6.72 17.43
N PRO A 97 -6.93 5.94 18.52
CA PRO A 97 -5.63 5.75 19.16
C PRO A 97 -4.61 5.04 18.27
N GLN A 98 -5.05 4.13 17.40
CA GLN A 98 -4.20 3.38 16.49
C GLN A 98 -3.88 4.15 15.21
N ARG A 99 -4.74 5.09 14.81
CA ARG A 99 -4.62 5.88 13.57
C ARG A 99 -3.57 6.99 13.69
N GLN A 100 -2.33 6.57 13.89
CA GLN A 100 -1.13 7.39 13.99
C GLN A 100 -0.19 7.05 12.84
N ARG A 101 0.58 8.04 12.34
CA ARG A 101 1.46 7.83 11.18
C ARG A 101 2.42 6.68 11.39
N HIS A 102 3.05 6.61 12.56
CA HIS A 102 4.04 5.57 12.87
C HIS A 102 3.42 4.17 12.88
N ASN A 103 2.22 3.99 13.43
CA ASN A 103 1.51 2.71 13.44
C ASN A 103 1.13 2.25 12.03
N ILE A 104 0.55 3.16 11.22
CA ILE A 104 0.21 2.87 9.83
C ILE A 104 1.48 2.56 9.02
N SER A 105 2.52 3.38 9.15
CA SER A 105 3.79 3.20 8.46
C SER A 105 4.46 1.88 8.83
N ALA A 106 4.46 1.50 10.11
CA ALA A 106 4.96 0.19 10.57
C ALA A 106 4.18 -0.97 9.95
N ALA A 107 2.84 -0.92 9.99
CA ALA A 107 2.01 -1.97 9.39
C ALA A 107 2.27 -2.10 7.89
N LEU A 108 2.31 -0.98 7.15
CA LEU A 108 2.57 -0.97 5.71
C LEU A 108 3.98 -1.48 5.38
N ASN A 109 5.00 -1.14 6.17
CA ASN A 109 6.36 -1.65 5.96
C ASN A 109 6.43 -3.17 6.20
N GLN A 110 5.77 -3.67 7.25
CA GLN A 110 5.67 -5.12 7.49
C GLN A 110 5.02 -5.85 6.30
N ILE A 111 3.94 -5.30 5.73
CA ILE A 111 3.28 -5.85 4.54
C ILE A 111 4.19 -5.78 3.31
N ARG A 112 4.92 -4.67 3.12
CA ARG A 112 5.87 -4.51 2.02
C ARG A 112 6.95 -5.60 2.08
N ASP A 113 7.50 -5.83 3.26
CA ASP A 113 8.57 -6.80 3.45
C ASP A 113 8.04 -8.23 3.22
N LEU A 114 6.84 -8.56 3.71
CA LEU A 114 6.16 -9.82 3.38
C LEU A 114 5.95 -9.99 1.87
N ARG A 115 5.43 -8.96 1.19
CA ARG A 115 5.19 -8.98 -0.26
C ARG A 115 6.48 -9.22 -1.03
N ASN A 116 7.57 -8.59 -0.63
CA ASN A 116 8.87 -8.76 -1.26
C ASN A 116 9.36 -10.20 -1.10
N ARG A 117 9.30 -10.77 0.11
CA ARG A 117 9.64 -12.19 0.36
C ARG A 117 8.84 -13.14 -0.53
N VAL A 118 7.52 -12.95 -0.60
CA VAL A 118 6.63 -13.76 -1.45
C VAL A 118 7.05 -13.68 -2.92
N PHE A 119 7.35 -12.47 -3.42
CA PHE A 119 7.75 -12.26 -4.82
C PHE A 119 9.15 -12.82 -5.14
N HIS A 120 10.06 -12.80 -4.17
CA HIS A 120 11.40 -13.38 -4.30
C HIS A 120 11.45 -14.89 -3.98
N HIS A 121 10.30 -15.53 -3.76
CA HIS A 121 10.19 -16.94 -3.38
C HIS A 121 11.03 -17.30 -2.14
N GLU A 122 11.15 -16.37 -1.19
CA GLU A 122 11.86 -16.61 0.06
C GLU A 122 11.05 -17.51 1.02
N PRO A 123 11.72 -18.23 1.96
CA PRO A 123 11.03 -19.02 2.97
C PRO A 123 10.09 -18.19 3.86
N LEU A 124 8.88 -18.70 4.10
CA LEU A 124 7.84 -18.03 4.91
C LEU A 124 7.48 -18.77 6.21
N LEU A 125 7.95 -20.01 6.39
CA LEU A 125 7.52 -20.89 7.48
C LEU A 125 8.00 -20.46 8.86
N TRP A 126 9.15 -19.78 8.93
CA TRP A 126 9.89 -19.52 10.17
C TRP A 126 10.02 -18.02 10.46
N LEU A 127 9.11 -17.20 9.93
CA LEU A 127 9.17 -15.76 10.12
C LEU A 127 8.87 -15.37 11.57
N THR A 128 9.50 -14.28 12.02
CA THR A 128 9.15 -13.58 13.26
C THR A 128 8.94 -12.10 12.92
N PRO A 129 7.73 -11.53 13.07
CA PRO A 129 6.46 -12.19 13.44
C PRO A 129 6.02 -13.28 12.44
N THR A 130 5.14 -14.20 12.85
CA THR A 130 4.77 -15.36 12.02
C THR A 130 4.04 -14.95 10.75
N LEU A 131 3.95 -15.85 9.75
CA LEU A 131 3.19 -15.55 8.53
C LEU A 131 1.72 -15.19 8.84
N LEU A 132 1.10 -15.88 9.80
CA LEU A 132 -0.29 -15.63 10.19
C LEU A 132 -0.46 -14.29 10.91
N ASP A 133 0.50 -13.88 11.75
CA ASP A 133 0.50 -12.55 12.37
C ASP A 133 0.62 -11.45 11.31
N GLN A 134 1.53 -11.62 10.35
CA GLN A 134 1.71 -10.66 9.26
C GLN A 134 0.49 -10.59 8.35
N HIS A 135 -0.14 -11.73 8.05
CA HIS A 135 -1.41 -11.79 7.34
C HIS A 135 -2.52 -11.07 8.09
N THR A 136 -2.62 -11.27 9.41
CA THR A 136 -3.61 -10.60 10.27
C THR A 136 -3.45 -9.09 10.26
N VAL A 137 -2.20 -8.58 10.29
CA VAL A 137 -1.91 -7.15 10.10
C VAL A 137 -2.43 -6.67 8.74
N GLY A 138 -2.16 -7.43 7.68
CA GLY A 138 -2.67 -7.15 6.34
C GLY A 138 -4.20 -7.05 6.27
N VAL A 139 -4.91 -8.05 6.79
CA VAL A 139 -6.38 -8.06 6.86
C VAL A 139 -6.91 -6.89 7.70
N THR A 140 -6.23 -6.58 8.81
CA THR A 140 -6.59 -5.43 9.68
C THR A 140 -6.48 -4.11 8.92
N VAL A 141 -5.40 -3.89 8.17
CA VAL A 141 -5.22 -2.68 7.35
C VAL A 141 -6.29 -2.60 6.26
N ILE A 142 -6.64 -3.72 5.60
CA ILE A 142 -7.75 -3.75 4.63
C ILE A 142 -9.04 -3.29 5.30
N ASN A 143 -9.38 -3.83 6.48
CA ASN A 143 -10.58 -3.44 7.22
C ASN A 143 -10.57 -1.97 7.67
N TRP A 144 -9.39 -1.38 7.91
CA TRP A 144 -9.27 0.04 8.21
C TRP A 144 -9.59 0.93 7.01
N VAL A 145 -9.31 0.46 5.79
CA VAL A 145 -9.66 1.12 4.53
C VAL A 145 -11.14 0.89 4.22
N ASP A 146 -11.56 -0.38 4.12
CA ASP A 146 -12.93 -0.79 3.82
C ASP A 146 -13.26 -2.16 4.44
N PRO A 147 -14.15 -2.22 5.45
CA PRO A 147 -14.59 -3.48 6.05
C PRO A 147 -15.33 -4.42 5.08
N GLN A 148 -16.02 -3.89 4.06
CA GLN A 148 -16.71 -4.73 3.08
C GLN A 148 -15.70 -5.51 2.23
N LEU A 149 -14.57 -4.88 1.91
CA LEU A 149 -13.47 -5.54 1.20
C LEU A 149 -12.83 -6.65 2.05
N GLY A 150 -12.74 -6.45 3.36
CA GLY A 150 -12.27 -7.50 4.29
C GLY A 150 -13.22 -8.70 4.36
N GLN A 151 -14.53 -8.46 4.39
CA GLN A 151 -15.54 -9.53 4.32
C GLN A 151 -15.44 -10.30 3.00
N TRP A 152 -15.34 -9.60 1.87
CA TRP A 152 -15.16 -10.23 0.56
C TRP A 152 -13.86 -11.05 0.48
N LEU A 153 -12.76 -10.52 1.04
CA LEU A 153 -11.49 -11.23 1.09
C LEU A 153 -11.62 -12.53 1.89
N GLY A 154 -12.35 -12.54 3.00
CA GLY A 154 -12.55 -13.73 3.82
C GLY A 154 -13.10 -14.94 3.04
N ASN A 155 -13.93 -14.70 2.03
CA ASN A 155 -14.49 -15.76 1.18
C ASN A 155 -13.49 -16.32 0.15
N HIS A 156 -12.36 -15.63 -0.07
CA HIS A 156 -11.36 -15.99 -1.08
C HIS A 156 -9.99 -16.31 -0.48
N ASP A 157 -9.77 -15.98 0.80
CA ASP A 157 -8.50 -16.14 1.47
C ASP A 157 -8.37 -17.51 2.11
N ARG A 158 -7.64 -18.39 1.44
CA ARG A 158 -7.41 -19.77 1.89
C ARG A 158 -6.29 -19.90 2.92
N LEU A 159 -5.47 -18.86 3.13
CA LEU A 159 -4.26 -18.98 3.95
C LEU A 159 -4.56 -19.46 5.39
N PRO A 160 -5.53 -18.90 6.13
CA PRO A 160 -5.78 -19.35 7.50
C PRO A 160 -6.14 -20.83 7.60
N ALA A 161 -7.01 -21.31 6.69
CA ALA A 161 -7.44 -22.71 6.66
C ALA A 161 -6.30 -23.66 6.25
N THR A 162 -5.53 -23.28 5.21
CA THR A 162 -4.38 -24.08 4.75
C THR A 162 -3.28 -24.15 5.82
N TRP A 163 -3.00 -23.04 6.50
CA TRP A 163 -1.99 -22.97 7.54
C TRP A 163 -2.37 -23.81 8.76
N ALA A 164 -3.63 -23.75 9.19
CA ALA A 164 -4.13 -24.57 10.29
C ALA A 164 -4.04 -26.07 9.97
N GLY A 165 -4.36 -26.47 8.73
CA GLY A 165 -4.22 -27.86 8.28
C GLY A 165 -2.77 -28.35 8.28
N TRP A 166 -1.82 -27.50 7.88
CA TRP A 166 -0.39 -27.83 7.92
C TRP A 166 0.18 -27.89 9.35
N ALA A 167 -0.24 -26.99 10.24
CA ALA A 167 0.25 -26.99 11.63
C ALA A 167 -0.25 -28.18 12.46
N ALA A 168 -1.28 -28.88 11.99
CA ALA A 168 -1.86 -30.05 12.64
C ALA A 168 -1.23 -31.39 12.19
N THR A 169 -0.34 -31.37 11.19
CA THR A 169 0.43 -32.54 10.72
C THR A 169 1.81 -32.57 11.35
#